data_AF-A0A645B324-F1
#
_entry.id   AF-A0A645B324-F1
#
_cell.length_a   1.000
_cell.length_b   1.000
_cell.length_c   1.000
_cell.angle_alpha   90.00
_cell.angle_beta   90.00
_cell.angle_gamma   90.00
#
_symmetry.space_group_name_H-M   'P 1'
#
loop_
_entity.id
_entity.type
_entity.pdbx_description
1 polymer ?
#
loop_
_entity_poly.entity_id
_entity_poly.type
_entity_poly.pdbx_seq_one_letter_code
_entity_poly.pdbx_strand_id
1 'polypeptide(L)'
;MDKNGLAIKNGALTIKNKAGATVLSSDTNGNLTVTGTITGSKIVGSDITGGTINGSTIISEGLVNKRELFIEASGGYSPQITFRPLIKNQDGTGTLKNKAYLYASASGLHIQAVEDGDIIIEANRLLFFGGYSINTNGYSKLPNGLILQWGITNVQFQNGNISTISTVQYPIVFPSNVVYVGTEATQISPSGIPLAKITTGNSDCRTNLFNIQAFSIAGELQHTLAVKWVALGY
;
A
#
# COMPACT_ATOMS: atom_id res chain seq x y z
N MET A 1 45.44 22.41 42.18
CA MET A 1 45.68 22.06 40.77
C MET A 1 47.07 21.45 40.72
N ASP A 2 47.21 20.26 40.12
CA ASP A 2 48.49 19.56 39.98
C ASP A 2 48.83 19.35 38.50
N LYS A 3 49.85 18.53 38.20
CA LYS A 3 50.22 18.18 36.82
C LYS A 3 49.11 17.53 35.99
N ASN A 4 48.06 17.02 36.65
CA ASN A 4 46.90 16.39 36.04
C ASN A 4 45.67 17.32 36.00
N GLY A 5 45.79 18.55 36.52
CA GLY A 5 44.75 19.58 36.45
C GLY A 5 43.94 19.75 37.74
N LEU A 6 42.65 20.04 37.59
CA LEU A 6 41.71 20.27 38.70
C LEU A 6 40.86 19.02 38.91
N ALA A 7 41.08 18.32 40.03
CA ALA A 7 40.21 17.26 40.49
C ALA A 7 39.25 17.79 41.56
N ILE A 8 37.95 17.61 41.35
CA ILE A 8 36.91 17.95 42.31
C ILE A 8 36.31 16.64 42.81
N LYS A 9 36.44 16.37 44.10
CA LYS A 9 35.93 15.15 44.74
C LYS A 9 34.72 15.51 45.59
N ASN A 10 33.60 14.83 45.36
CA ASN A 10 32.39 14.92 46.18
C ASN A 10 31.78 16.33 46.34
N GLY A 11 32.05 17.24 45.39
CA GLY A 11 31.59 18.62 45.44
C GLY A 11 31.00 19.08 44.10
N ALA A 12 29.99 19.94 44.17
CA ALA A 12 29.44 20.61 43.01
C ALA A 12 30.45 21.63 42.45
N LEU A 13 30.76 21.57 41.15
CA LEU A 13 31.46 22.63 40.44
C LEU A 13 30.45 23.68 39.99
N THR A 14 30.80 24.95 40.07
CA THR A 14 30.07 26.04 39.41
C THR A 14 31.07 26.99 38.78
N ILE A 15 31.00 27.15 37.46
CA ILE A 15 31.75 28.15 36.70
C ILE A 15 30.77 29.22 36.25
N LYS A 16 31.07 30.48 36.57
CA LYS A 16 30.30 31.64 36.14
C LYS A 16 31.06 32.43 35.09
N ASN A 17 30.35 33.02 34.14
CA ASN A 17 30.92 34.02 33.24
C ASN A 17 31.14 35.36 33.97
N LYS A 18 31.73 36.35 33.28
CA LYS A 18 31.98 37.69 33.83
C LYS A 18 30.71 38.42 34.31
N ALA A 19 29.55 38.10 33.74
CA ALA A 19 28.25 38.65 34.14
C ALA A 19 27.64 37.92 35.36
N GLY A 20 28.33 36.92 35.91
CA GLY A 20 27.85 36.14 37.06
C GLY A 20 26.89 35.01 36.71
N ALA A 21 26.61 34.76 35.43
CA ALA A 21 25.75 33.66 34.99
C ALA A 21 26.52 32.33 35.00
N THR A 22 25.92 31.28 35.54
CA THR A 22 26.49 29.92 35.51
C THR A 22 26.54 29.41 34.08
N VAL A 23 27.72 29.00 33.61
CA VAL A 23 27.96 28.44 32.26
C VAL A 23 28.26 26.95 32.29
N LEU A 24 28.78 26.46 33.41
CA LEU A 24 29.05 25.06 33.69
C LEU A 24 28.75 24.78 35.15
N SER A 25 28.02 23.72 35.43
CA SER A 25 27.87 23.22 36.80
C SER A 25 27.88 21.71 36.85
N SER A 26 28.37 21.14 37.95
CA SER A 26 28.19 19.73 38.25
C SER A 26 27.40 19.54 39.54
N ASP A 27 26.64 18.45 39.63
CA ASP A 27 26.02 18.03 40.88
C ASP A 27 26.86 16.96 41.61
N THR A 28 26.36 16.49 42.75
CA THR A 28 27.01 15.43 43.54
C THR A 28 26.88 14.04 42.93
N ASN A 29 26.02 13.87 41.91
CA ASN A 29 25.84 12.61 41.19
C ASN A 29 26.79 12.50 39.99
N GLY A 30 27.61 13.52 39.74
CA GLY A 30 28.54 13.58 38.60
C GLY A 30 27.87 14.03 37.31
N ASN A 31 26.63 14.52 37.36
CA ASN A 31 25.99 15.12 36.19
C ASN A 31 26.65 16.47 35.89
N LEU A 32 26.87 16.77 34.61
CA LEU A 32 27.40 18.03 34.14
C LEU A 32 26.33 18.78 33.35
N THR A 33 26.06 20.03 33.72
CA THR A 33 25.15 20.93 33.01
C THR A 33 25.95 22.03 32.32
N VAL A 34 25.77 22.17 31.02
CA VAL A 34 26.32 23.28 30.20
C VAL A 34 25.14 24.12 29.72
N THR A 35 25.11 25.41 30.06
CA THR A 35 23.98 26.31 29.75
C THR A 35 24.22 27.14 28.47
N GLY A 36 25.17 26.72 27.63
CA GLY A 36 25.55 27.42 26.40
C GLY A 36 25.86 26.48 25.24
N THR A 37 26.45 27.04 24.18
CA THR A 37 26.82 26.29 22.97
C THR A 37 28.12 25.52 23.17
N ILE A 38 28.10 24.22 22.91
CA ILE A 38 29.30 23.39 22.79
C ILE A 38 29.72 23.37 21.32
N THR A 39 30.89 23.89 20.98
CA THR A 39 31.39 23.95 19.59
C THR A 39 32.51 22.93 19.37
N GLY A 40 32.53 22.27 18.20
CA GLY A 40 33.64 21.40 17.77
C GLY A 40 33.80 20.09 18.56
N SER A 41 32.76 19.64 19.26
CA SER A 41 32.85 18.47 20.14
C SER A 41 32.29 17.20 19.50
N LYS A 42 32.94 16.07 19.77
CA LYS A 42 32.35 14.73 19.58
C LYS A 42 31.59 14.37 20.85
N ILE A 43 30.27 14.23 20.76
CA ILE A 43 29.45 13.73 21.87
C ILE A 43 29.36 12.20 21.72
N VAL A 44 29.76 11.47 22.75
CA VAL A 44 29.63 10.00 22.82
C VAL A 44 28.72 9.68 23.99
N GLY A 45 27.57 9.07 23.71
CA GLY A 45 26.57 8.67 24.70
C GLY A 45 25.59 7.66 24.11
N SER A 46 24.83 6.97 24.96
CA SER A 46 23.77 6.04 24.51
C SER A 46 22.57 6.80 23.93
N ASP A 47 22.25 7.96 24.51
CA ASP A 47 21.06 8.74 24.19
C ASP A 47 21.43 10.24 24.07
N ILE A 48 20.98 10.88 22.99
CA ILE A 48 21.03 12.34 22.82
C ILE A 48 19.59 12.83 22.79
N THR A 49 19.10 13.33 23.93
CA THR A 49 17.73 13.79 24.09
C THR A 49 17.70 15.32 24.09
N GLY A 50 17.27 15.94 22.98
CA GLY A 50 17.03 17.38 22.92
C GLY A 50 17.18 18.02 21.53
N GLY A 51 16.17 18.83 21.15
CA GLY A 51 16.24 19.82 20.06
C GLY A 51 16.45 19.32 18.62
N THR A 52 16.66 20.28 17.72
CA THR A 52 16.98 20.08 16.29
C THR A 52 18.44 19.67 16.12
N ILE A 53 18.72 18.47 15.59
CA ILE A 53 20.07 18.06 15.17
C ILE A 53 20.35 18.65 13.77
N ASN A 54 20.86 19.88 13.73
CA ASN A 54 21.29 20.52 12.48
C ASN A 54 22.81 20.31 12.31
N GLY A 55 23.25 19.41 11.43
CA GLY A 55 24.65 19.45 10.99
C GLY A 55 25.40 18.20 10.54
N SER A 56 24.80 17.04 10.30
CA SER A 56 25.56 15.93 9.66
C SER A 56 24.68 14.76 9.25
N THR A 57 25.15 14.02 8.25
CA THR A 57 24.74 12.64 7.97
C THR A 57 24.57 11.87 9.28
N ILE A 58 23.35 11.39 9.57
CA ILE A 58 23.13 10.42 10.65
C ILE A 58 23.61 9.06 10.13
N ILE A 59 24.84 8.69 10.49
CA ILE A 59 25.45 7.42 10.09
C ILE A 59 25.19 6.40 11.19
N SER A 60 24.27 5.47 10.97
CA SER A 60 24.02 4.33 11.85
C SER A 60 24.91 3.15 11.44
N GLU A 61 26.20 3.20 11.77
CA GLU A 61 27.14 2.09 11.55
C GLU A 61 27.15 1.12 12.74
N GLY A 62 27.25 -0.20 12.48
CA GLY A 62 27.38 -1.23 13.52
C GLY A 62 26.08 -1.83 14.08
N LEU A 63 24.90 -1.45 13.59
CA LEU A 63 23.63 -2.10 13.95
C LEU A 63 23.51 -3.44 13.21
N VAL A 64 23.65 -4.54 13.96
CA VAL A 64 23.78 -5.89 13.38
C VAL A 64 22.46 -6.47 12.88
N ASN A 65 21.29 -5.98 13.35
CA ASN A 65 20.02 -6.70 13.11
C ASN A 65 18.81 -5.89 12.61
N LYS A 66 18.76 -4.55 12.75
CA LYS A 66 17.64 -3.71 12.24
C LYS A 66 18.10 -2.29 11.97
N ARG A 67 17.84 -1.77 10.77
CA ARG A 67 17.97 -0.34 10.42
C ARG A 67 16.56 0.25 10.31
N GLU A 68 15.94 0.52 11.45
CA GLU A 68 14.61 1.13 11.51
C GLU A 68 14.77 2.61 11.88
N LEU A 69 14.27 3.50 11.02
CA LEU A 69 14.08 4.90 11.37
C LEU A 69 12.67 5.02 11.99
N PHE A 70 12.61 5.16 13.31
CA PHE A 70 11.35 5.37 14.02
C PHE A 70 11.05 6.86 14.10
N ILE A 71 9.90 7.29 13.58
CA ILE A 71 9.43 8.67 13.65
C ILE A 71 8.04 8.66 14.26
N GLU A 72 7.94 9.16 15.49
CA GLU A 72 6.69 9.32 16.22
C GLU A 72 6.41 10.80 16.41
N ALA A 73 5.20 11.24 16.06
CA ALA A 73 4.72 12.59 16.34
C ALA A 73 3.62 12.51 17.40
N SER A 74 3.76 13.30 18.46
CA SER A 74 2.69 13.51 19.43
C SER A 74 1.80 14.69 19.00
N GLY A 75 0.51 14.66 19.35
CA GLY A 75 -0.40 15.80 19.15
C GLY A 75 -1.24 15.82 17.86
N GLY A 76 -1.50 14.67 17.22
CA GLY A 76 -2.47 14.57 16.12
C GLY A 76 -1.92 14.89 14.72
N TYR A 77 -0.61 15.09 14.58
CA TYR A 77 0.06 15.24 13.29
C TYR A 77 0.59 13.90 12.78
N SER A 78 0.53 13.68 11.47
CA SER A 78 1.21 12.54 10.85
C SER A 78 2.72 12.83 10.75
N PRO A 79 3.60 11.99 11.30
CA PRO A 79 5.03 12.13 11.03
C PRO A 79 5.28 11.94 9.53
N GLN A 80 6.08 12.81 8.93
CA GLN A 80 6.40 12.78 7.50
C GLN A 80 7.90 12.58 7.30
N ILE A 81 8.27 11.57 6.50
CA ILE A 81 9.62 11.52 5.92
C ILE A 81 9.58 12.33 4.63
N THR A 82 10.24 13.48 4.62
CA THR A 82 10.38 14.30 3.42
C THR A 82 11.71 13.98 2.74
N PHE A 83 11.65 13.39 1.54
CA PHE A 83 12.84 13.22 0.71
C PHE A 83 13.10 14.49 -0.08
N ARG A 84 14.22 15.18 0.22
CA ARG A 84 14.66 16.41 -0.46
C ARG A 84 15.99 16.18 -1.18
N PRO A 85 16.01 15.52 -2.34
CA PRO A 85 17.24 15.42 -3.11
C PRO A 85 17.70 16.83 -3.53
N LEU A 86 18.98 17.13 -3.30
CA LEU A 86 19.61 18.33 -3.86
C LEU A 86 19.95 18.07 -5.33
N ILE A 87 19.24 18.74 -6.24
CA ILE A 87 19.63 18.75 -7.66
C ILE A 87 20.60 19.90 -7.84
N LYS A 88 21.85 19.57 -8.18
CA LYS A 88 22.88 20.57 -8.52
C LYS A 88 22.75 20.96 -9.99
N ASN A 89 22.71 22.26 -10.25
CA ASN A 89 22.93 22.86 -11.55
C ASN A 89 24.40 22.68 -11.97
N GLN A 90 24.71 22.90 -13.26
CA GLN A 90 26.08 22.80 -13.78
C GLN A 90 27.08 23.78 -13.11
N ASP A 91 26.58 24.86 -12.50
CA ASP A 91 27.36 25.84 -11.74
C ASP A 91 27.58 25.45 -10.27
N GLY A 92 27.11 24.28 -9.84
CA GLY A 92 27.23 23.78 -8.47
C GLY A 92 26.20 24.35 -7.48
N THR A 93 25.37 25.31 -7.88
CA THR A 93 24.21 25.75 -7.10
C THR A 93 23.11 24.69 -7.15
N GLY A 94 22.23 24.60 -6.15
CA GLY A 94 21.15 23.61 -6.18
C GLY A 94 19.94 24.04 -5.38
N THR A 95 18.76 23.62 -5.84
CA THR A 95 17.50 23.84 -5.14
C THR A 95 17.04 22.53 -4.52
N LEU A 96 16.70 22.56 -3.23
CA LEU A 96 16.01 21.43 -2.59
C LEU A 96 14.59 21.39 -3.12
N LYS A 97 14.25 20.36 -3.88
CA LYS A 97 12.88 20.13 -4.33
C LYS A 97 12.25 19.02 -3.51
N ASN A 98 11.05 19.26 -2.96
CA ASN A 98 10.22 18.18 -2.44
C ASN A 98 9.70 17.42 -3.65
N LYS A 99 10.17 16.19 -3.89
CA LYS A 99 9.70 15.39 -5.04
C LYS A 99 8.67 14.35 -4.66
N ALA A 100 8.74 13.81 -3.44
CA ALA A 100 7.77 12.84 -2.95
C ALA A 100 7.63 12.90 -1.42
N TYR A 101 6.42 12.62 -0.95
CA TYR A 101 6.12 12.35 0.45
C TYR A 101 5.84 10.85 0.64
N LEU A 102 6.41 10.26 1.69
CA LEU A 102 5.99 8.98 2.24
C LEU A 102 5.47 9.22 3.65
N TYR A 103 4.19 8.95 3.88
CA TYR A 103 3.59 9.13 5.20
C TYR A 103 2.52 8.07 5.48
N ALA A 104 2.39 7.69 6.74
CA ALA A 104 1.28 6.87 7.21
C ALA A 104 0.17 7.77 7.79
N SER A 105 -1.07 7.39 7.53
CA SER A 105 -2.26 8.01 8.11
C SER A 105 -3.19 6.93 8.67
N ALA A 106 -4.28 7.33 9.34
CA ALA A 106 -5.33 6.41 9.77
C ALA A 106 -5.94 5.61 8.59
N SER A 107 -5.82 6.10 7.36
CA SER A 107 -6.34 5.46 6.15
C SER A 107 -5.31 4.57 5.42
N GLY A 108 -4.06 4.51 5.90
CA GLY A 108 -3.02 3.64 5.34
C GLY A 108 -1.73 4.36 4.99
N LEU A 109 -0.95 3.76 4.09
CA LEU A 109 0.33 4.30 3.60
C LEU A 109 0.08 5.15 2.35
N HIS A 110 0.59 6.38 2.36
CA HIS A 110 0.48 7.33 1.25
C HIS A 110 1.84 7.57 0.61
N ILE A 111 1.87 7.51 -0.72
CA ILE A 111 3.00 7.92 -1.57
C ILE A 111 2.44 8.99 -2.50
N GLN A 112 2.98 10.20 -2.44
CA GLN A 112 2.47 11.32 -3.23
C GLN A 112 3.62 12.11 -3.86
N ALA A 113 3.56 12.30 -5.19
CA ALA A 113 4.40 13.25 -5.90
C ALA A 113 3.87 14.68 -5.69
N VAL A 114 4.79 15.65 -5.58
CA VAL A 114 4.46 17.04 -5.19
C VAL A 114 4.42 18.00 -6.40
N GLU A 115 4.99 17.59 -7.54
CA GLU A 115 4.99 18.28 -8.84
C GLU A 115 4.37 17.33 -9.89
N ASP A 116 4.33 17.69 -11.18
CA ASP A 116 3.91 16.85 -12.34
C ASP A 116 4.81 15.60 -12.56
N GLY A 117 5.41 15.06 -11.51
CA GLY A 117 6.28 13.88 -11.54
C GLY A 117 5.50 12.59 -11.34
N ASP A 118 5.95 11.55 -12.03
CA ASP A 118 5.38 10.21 -11.88
C ASP A 118 5.79 9.56 -10.55
N ILE A 119 4.88 8.76 -9.99
CA ILE A 119 5.20 7.79 -8.94
C ILE A 119 5.45 6.45 -9.65
N ILE A 120 6.71 6.01 -9.65
CA ILE A 120 7.09 4.70 -10.18
C ILE A 120 7.16 3.71 -9.02
N ILE A 121 6.30 2.69 -9.03
CA ILE A 121 6.33 1.57 -8.09
C ILE A 121 6.73 0.31 -8.85
N GLU A 122 7.99 -0.11 -8.68
CA GLU A 122 8.49 -1.36 -9.23
C GLU A 122 8.17 -2.51 -8.26
N ALA A 123 7.07 -3.21 -8.51
CA ALA A 123 6.73 -4.40 -7.75
C ALA A 123 7.36 -5.64 -8.40
N ASN A 124 8.24 -6.33 -7.68
CA ASN A 124 8.87 -7.58 -8.14
C ASN A 124 7.87 -8.77 -8.25
N ARG A 125 6.60 -8.59 -7.86
CA ARG A 125 5.56 -9.62 -7.92
C ARG A 125 4.23 -9.08 -8.40
N LEU A 126 3.46 -8.43 -7.51
CA LEU A 126 2.13 -7.92 -7.81
C LEU A 126 1.94 -6.57 -7.15
N LEU A 127 1.36 -5.64 -7.90
CA LEU A 127 0.89 -4.34 -7.42
C LEU A 127 -0.62 -4.31 -7.62
N PHE A 128 -1.39 -4.19 -6.54
CA PHE A 128 -2.85 -4.27 -6.58
C PHE A 128 -3.46 -2.87 -6.56
N PHE A 129 -4.26 -2.56 -7.58
CA PHE A 129 -5.03 -1.33 -7.66
C PHE A 129 -6.53 -1.67 -7.59
N GLY A 130 -7.19 -1.30 -6.49
CA GLY A 130 -8.64 -1.46 -6.34
C GLY A 130 -9.11 -2.78 -5.73
N GLY A 131 -10.43 -2.91 -5.58
CA GLY A 131 -11.07 -4.11 -5.04
C GLY A 131 -11.13 -5.23 -6.07
N TYR A 132 -10.83 -6.45 -5.64
CA TYR A 132 -10.93 -7.68 -6.45
C TYR A 132 -11.44 -8.84 -5.59
N SER A 133 -11.89 -9.92 -6.24
CA SER A 133 -12.23 -11.20 -5.61
C SER A 133 -11.75 -12.34 -6.49
N ILE A 134 -10.97 -13.26 -5.92
CA ILE A 134 -10.45 -14.47 -6.58
C ILE A 134 -11.34 -15.71 -6.36
N ASN A 135 -12.55 -15.52 -5.85
CA ASN A 135 -13.51 -16.61 -5.70
C ASN A 135 -13.85 -17.22 -7.07
N THR A 136 -14.44 -18.42 -7.05
CA THR A 136 -14.93 -19.10 -8.29
C THR A 136 -15.80 -18.18 -9.13
N ASN A 137 -16.66 -17.39 -8.48
CA ASN A 137 -17.34 -16.23 -9.07
C ASN A 137 -16.68 -14.96 -8.52
N GLY A 138 -15.88 -14.30 -9.35
CA GLY A 138 -14.93 -13.28 -8.93
C GLY A 138 -14.97 -12.02 -9.80
N TYR A 139 -14.17 -11.03 -9.41
CA TYR A 139 -14.08 -9.76 -10.14
C TYR A 139 -12.73 -9.08 -9.96
N SER A 140 -12.42 -8.16 -10.87
CA SER A 140 -11.31 -7.22 -10.78
C SER A 140 -11.77 -5.84 -11.25
N LYS A 141 -11.55 -4.80 -10.44
CA LYS A 141 -11.73 -3.41 -10.85
C LYS A 141 -10.46 -2.90 -11.51
N LEU A 142 -10.60 -2.20 -12.64
CA LEU A 142 -9.51 -1.66 -13.42
C LEU A 142 -9.36 -0.14 -13.17
N PRO A 143 -8.15 0.42 -13.27
CA PRO A 143 -7.92 1.84 -12.96
C PRO A 143 -8.72 2.83 -13.81
N ASN A 144 -9.14 2.43 -15.01
CA ASN A 144 -9.94 3.26 -15.91
C ASN A 144 -11.46 3.21 -15.61
N GLY A 145 -11.88 2.60 -14.50
CA GLY A 145 -13.27 2.47 -14.10
C GLY A 145 -13.97 1.21 -14.65
N LEU A 146 -13.33 0.47 -15.57
CA LEU A 146 -13.87 -0.81 -16.01
C LEU A 146 -13.84 -1.87 -14.90
N ILE A 147 -14.74 -2.83 -14.98
CA ILE A 147 -14.86 -3.97 -14.08
C ILE A 147 -14.92 -5.23 -14.94
N LEU A 148 -14.02 -6.17 -14.67
CA LEU A 148 -14.05 -7.52 -15.24
C LEU A 148 -14.62 -8.47 -14.18
N GLN A 149 -15.63 -9.27 -14.52
CA GLN A 149 -16.21 -10.29 -13.64
C GLN A 149 -16.21 -11.65 -14.33
N TRP A 150 -16.10 -12.74 -13.58
CA TRP A 150 -16.12 -14.10 -14.12
C TRP A 150 -16.84 -15.06 -13.18
N GLY A 151 -17.19 -16.22 -13.72
CA GLY A 151 -17.75 -17.27 -12.90
C GLY A 151 -18.10 -18.56 -13.63
N ILE A 152 -18.69 -19.47 -12.86
CA ILE A 152 -19.26 -20.73 -13.33
C ILE A 152 -20.67 -20.83 -12.74
N THR A 153 -21.64 -21.18 -13.57
CA THR A 153 -23.00 -21.53 -13.13
C THR A 153 -23.42 -22.88 -13.69
N ASN A 154 -24.39 -23.51 -13.04
CA ASN A 154 -25.00 -24.73 -13.51
C ASN A 154 -26.35 -24.41 -14.17
N VAL A 155 -26.53 -24.91 -15.38
CA VAL A 155 -27.77 -24.80 -16.16
C VAL A 155 -28.41 -26.19 -16.23
N GLN A 156 -29.70 -26.30 -15.96
CA GLN A 156 -30.41 -27.58 -15.89
C GLN A 156 -31.29 -27.77 -17.12
N PHE A 157 -31.04 -28.81 -17.91
CA PHE A 157 -31.99 -29.28 -18.90
C PHE A 157 -33.00 -30.22 -18.24
N GLN A 158 -34.27 -30.07 -18.61
CA GLN A 158 -35.33 -31.01 -18.28
C GLN A 158 -35.58 -31.95 -19.47
N ASN A 159 -36.15 -33.11 -19.20
CA ASN A 159 -36.39 -34.12 -20.23
C ASN A 159 -37.28 -33.57 -21.36
N GLY A 160 -36.78 -33.62 -22.60
CA GLY A 160 -37.47 -33.16 -23.80
C GLY A 160 -37.28 -31.67 -24.11
N ASN A 161 -36.60 -30.90 -23.25
CA ASN A 161 -36.35 -29.49 -23.52
C ASN A 161 -35.22 -29.32 -24.54
N ILE A 162 -35.42 -28.40 -25.48
CA ILE A 162 -34.39 -27.93 -26.42
C ILE A 162 -33.70 -26.65 -25.94
N SER A 163 -34.24 -25.99 -24.91
CA SER A 163 -33.70 -24.76 -24.36
C SER A 163 -33.99 -24.66 -22.86
N THR A 164 -33.11 -23.98 -22.14
CA THR A 164 -33.25 -23.68 -20.71
C THR A 164 -32.54 -22.38 -20.37
N ILE A 165 -32.98 -21.72 -19.30
CA ILE A 165 -32.49 -20.43 -18.84
C ILE A 165 -32.10 -20.52 -17.37
N SER A 166 -30.94 -19.97 -17.03
CA SER A 166 -30.48 -19.80 -15.65
C SER A 166 -30.06 -18.35 -15.41
N THR A 167 -30.57 -17.75 -14.33
CA THR A 167 -30.20 -16.38 -13.93
C THR A 167 -28.95 -16.41 -13.08
N VAL A 168 -27.97 -15.57 -13.42
CA VAL A 168 -26.71 -15.42 -12.72
C VAL A 168 -26.62 -14.03 -12.14
N GLN A 169 -26.33 -13.94 -10.84
CA GLN A 169 -25.98 -12.67 -10.18
C GLN A 169 -24.49 -12.41 -10.36
N TYR A 170 -24.13 -11.17 -10.71
CA TYR A 170 -22.74 -10.78 -10.70
C TYR A 170 -22.19 -10.72 -9.27
N PRO A 171 -20.90 -11.06 -9.05
CA PRO A 171 -20.22 -10.89 -7.76
C PRO A 171 -20.37 -9.49 -7.17
N ILE A 172 -20.35 -8.46 -8.02
CA ILE A 172 -20.67 -7.08 -7.67
C ILE A 172 -21.56 -6.44 -8.75
N VAL A 173 -22.34 -5.44 -8.35
CA VAL A 173 -23.14 -4.64 -9.29
C VAL A 173 -22.22 -3.76 -10.13
N PHE A 174 -22.43 -3.72 -11.45
CA PHE A 174 -21.82 -2.72 -12.32
C PHE A 174 -22.47 -1.35 -12.05
N PRO A 175 -21.72 -0.30 -11.67
CA PRO A 175 -22.28 0.99 -11.32
C PRO A 175 -23.17 1.64 -12.39
N SER A 176 -22.83 1.48 -13.67
CA SER A 176 -23.54 2.13 -14.78
C SER A 176 -24.07 1.12 -15.79
N ASN A 177 -23.20 0.34 -16.44
CA ASN A 177 -23.59 -0.50 -17.57
C ASN A 177 -22.75 -1.78 -17.70
N VAL A 178 -23.36 -2.80 -18.30
CA VAL A 178 -22.68 -4.00 -18.80
C VAL A 178 -22.38 -3.80 -20.29
N VAL A 179 -21.12 -3.92 -20.67
CA VAL A 179 -20.66 -3.75 -22.06
C VAL A 179 -20.61 -5.08 -22.80
N TYR A 180 -20.24 -6.14 -22.10
CA TYR A 180 -20.08 -7.47 -22.70
C TYR A 180 -20.37 -8.58 -21.69
N VAL A 181 -20.99 -9.65 -22.18
CA VAL A 181 -21.07 -10.94 -21.49
C VAL A 181 -20.72 -12.03 -22.49
N GLY A 182 -19.76 -12.88 -22.14
CA GLY A 182 -19.40 -14.08 -22.86
C GLY A 182 -19.76 -15.31 -22.04
N THR A 183 -20.28 -16.34 -22.69
CA THR A 183 -20.64 -17.62 -22.05
C THR A 183 -20.04 -18.77 -22.84
N GLU A 184 -19.53 -19.77 -22.14
CA GLU A 184 -18.97 -20.98 -22.74
C GLU A 184 -19.37 -22.21 -21.93
N ALA A 185 -20.01 -23.18 -22.58
CA ALA A 185 -20.29 -24.48 -22.00
C ALA A 185 -18.99 -25.25 -21.74
N THR A 186 -18.79 -25.76 -20.52
CA THR A 186 -17.62 -26.58 -20.17
C THR A 186 -18.03 -27.92 -19.58
N GLN A 187 -17.76 -28.99 -20.34
CA GLN A 187 -17.90 -30.43 -20.04
C GLN A 187 -19.22 -30.92 -19.39
N ILE A 188 -19.43 -32.22 -19.61
CA ILE A 188 -20.68 -32.95 -19.73
C ILE A 188 -21.05 -33.54 -18.37
N SER A 189 -22.35 -33.59 -18.08
CA SER A 189 -22.90 -34.59 -17.19
C SER A 189 -22.39 -36.01 -17.55
N PRO A 190 -22.48 -36.99 -16.64
CA PRO A 190 -22.13 -38.39 -16.95
C PRO A 190 -22.93 -39.05 -18.09
N SER A 191 -23.85 -38.34 -18.77
CA SER A 191 -24.77 -38.86 -19.80
C SER A 191 -24.27 -38.77 -21.26
N GLY A 192 -23.02 -38.33 -21.51
CA GLY A 192 -22.37 -38.53 -22.82
C GLY A 192 -22.87 -37.67 -23.99
N ILE A 193 -23.53 -36.54 -23.74
CA ILE A 193 -23.97 -35.61 -24.80
C ILE A 193 -22.77 -34.79 -25.31
N PRO A 194 -22.44 -34.81 -26.61
CA PRO A 194 -21.34 -34.02 -27.14
C PRO A 194 -21.62 -32.52 -27.01
N LEU A 195 -20.65 -31.74 -26.51
CA LEU A 195 -20.74 -30.27 -26.43
C LEU A 195 -21.05 -29.60 -27.77
N ALA A 196 -20.67 -30.23 -28.90
CA ALA A 196 -20.99 -29.75 -30.25
C ALA A 196 -22.50 -29.62 -30.52
N LYS A 197 -23.35 -30.19 -29.67
CA LYS A 197 -24.81 -30.08 -29.76
C LYS A 197 -25.39 -28.90 -28.97
N ILE A 198 -24.62 -28.27 -28.08
CA ILE A 198 -25.10 -27.24 -27.17
C ILE A 198 -24.43 -25.90 -27.45
N THR A 199 -25.24 -24.88 -27.73
CA THR A 199 -24.79 -23.48 -27.84
C THR A 199 -25.27 -22.69 -26.63
N THR A 200 -24.42 -21.81 -26.10
CA THR A 200 -24.79 -20.90 -25.00
C THR A 200 -24.81 -19.47 -25.48
N GLY A 201 -25.80 -18.71 -25.00
CA GLY A 201 -25.90 -17.27 -25.18
C GLY A 201 -26.27 -16.58 -23.87
N ASN A 202 -26.34 -15.26 -23.91
CA ASN A 202 -26.82 -14.44 -22.81
C ASN A 202 -27.99 -13.55 -23.25
N SER A 203 -28.79 -13.14 -22.27
CA SER A 203 -29.93 -12.22 -22.45
C SER A 203 -30.17 -11.44 -21.16
N ASP A 204 -30.91 -10.33 -21.25
CA ASP A 204 -31.29 -9.49 -20.11
C ASP A 204 -30.09 -9.09 -19.22
N CYS A 205 -29.01 -8.62 -19.85
CA CYS A 205 -27.77 -8.20 -19.18
C CYS A 205 -27.97 -6.86 -18.47
N ARG A 206 -28.41 -6.91 -17.21
CA ARG A 206 -28.60 -5.75 -16.33
C ARG A 206 -27.35 -5.52 -15.49
N THR A 207 -27.30 -4.43 -14.75
CA THR A 207 -26.12 -4.10 -13.93
C THR A 207 -25.84 -5.08 -12.79
N ASN A 208 -26.85 -5.83 -12.32
CA ASN A 208 -26.72 -6.77 -11.20
C ASN A 208 -26.81 -8.25 -11.61
N LEU A 209 -27.35 -8.56 -12.78
CA LEU A 209 -27.62 -9.92 -13.22
C LEU A 209 -27.63 -10.06 -14.74
N PHE A 210 -27.58 -11.30 -15.20
CA PHE A 210 -27.88 -11.67 -16.58
C PHE A 210 -28.46 -13.08 -16.63
N ASN A 211 -29.07 -13.42 -17.75
CA ASN A 211 -29.56 -14.76 -18.01
C ASN A 211 -28.63 -15.49 -18.96
N ILE A 212 -28.22 -16.71 -18.59
CA ILE A 212 -27.59 -17.66 -19.50
C ILE A 212 -28.68 -18.50 -20.14
N GLN A 213 -28.63 -18.60 -21.46
CA GLN A 213 -29.48 -19.46 -22.25
C GLN A 213 -28.62 -20.58 -22.84
N ALA A 214 -29.04 -21.83 -22.67
CA ALA A 214 -28.42 -22.96 -23.34
C ALA A 214 -29.44 -23.57 -24.32
N PHE A 215 -28.98 -23.85 -25.53
CA PHE A 215 -29.78 -24.41 -26.62
C PHE A 215 -29.17 -25.72 -27.08
N SER A 216 -30.00 -26.75 -27.24
CA SER A 216 -29.63 -27.98 -27.91
C SER A 216 -30.30 -28.08 -29.28
N ILE A 217 -29.64 -28.75 -30.21
CA ILE A 217 -30.18 -29.11 -31.53
C ILE A 217 -31.27 -30.18 -31.48
N ALA A 218 -31.48 -30.85 -30.33
CA ALA A 218 -32.51 -31.86 -30.12
C ALA A 218 -33.01 -31.84 -28.68
N GLY A 219 -34.12 -32.52 -28.40
CA GLY A 219 -34.63 -32.66 -27.02
C GLY A 219 -33.61 -33.39 -26.15
N GLU A 220 -33.23 -32.77 -25.03
CA GLU A 220 -32.23 -33.31 -24.12
C GLU A 220 -32.83 -34.19 -23.04
N LEU A 221 -32.06 -35.17 -22.56
CA LEU A 221 -32.35 -35.85 -21.29
C LEU A 221 -32.10 -34.88 -20.13
N GLN A 222 -32.68 -35.15 -18.97
CA GLN A 222 -32.41 -34.35 -17.78
C GLN A 222 -30.91 -34.42 -17.41
N HIS A 223 -30.24 -33.26 -17.42
CA HIS A 223 -28.83 -33.16 -17.06
C HIS A 223 -28.42 -31.75 -16.65
N THR A 224 -27.28 -31.65 -15.96
CA THR A 224 -26.65 -30.39 -15.57
C THR A 224 -25.49 -30.05 -16.52
N LEU A 225 -25.49 -28.83 -17.02
CA LEU A 225 -24.41 -28.25 -17.80
C LEU A 225 -23.71 -27.16 -16.99
N ALA A 226 -22.39 -27.27 -16.82
CA ALA A 226 -21.60 -26.17 -16.27
C ALA A 226 -21.28 -25.16 -17.38
N VAL A 227 -21.56 -23.88 -17.13
CA VAL A 227 -21.31 -22.78 -18.05
C VAL A 227 -20.37 -21.79 -17.38
N LYS A 228 -19.19 -21.61 -17.99
CA LYS A 228 -18.27 -20.53 -17.66
C LYS A 228 -18.77 -19.24 -18.27
N TRP A 229 -18.55 -18.13 -17.59
CA TRP A 229 -18.91 -16.82 -18.11
C TRP A 229 -17.88 -15.77 -17.71
N VAL A 230 -17.83 -14.72 -18.53
CA VAL A 230 -17.04 -13.51 -18.28
C VAL A 230 -17.91 -12.30 -18.63
N ALA A 231 -17.81 -11.23 -17.87
CA ALA A 231 -18.52 -9.99 -18.12
C ALA A 231 -17.60 -8.78 -17.94
N LEU A 232 -17.83 -7.75 -18.77
CA LEU A 232 -17.12 -6.47 -18.72
C LEU A 232 -18.15 -5.34 -18.64
N GLY A 233 -17.89 -4.34 -17.79
CA GLY A 233 -18.77 -3.19 -17.61
C GLY A 233 -18.07 -2.09 -16.80
N TYR A 234 -18.81 -1.07 -16.37
CA TYR A 234 -18.32 0.02 -15.52
C TYR A 234 -19.45 0.66 -14.72
#